data_AF-A0A453A2E8-F1
#
_entry.id   AF-A0A453A2E8-F1
#
_cell.length_a   1.000
_cell.length_b   1.000
_cell.length_c   1.000
_cell.angle_alpha   90.00
_cell.angle_beta   90.00
_cell.angle_gamma   90.00
#
_symmetry.space_group_name_H-M   'P 1'
#
loop_
_entity.id
_entity.type
_entity.pdbx_description
1 polymer ?
#
loop_
_entity_poly.entity_id
_entity_poly.type
_entity_poly.pdbx_seq_one_letter_code
_entity_poly.pdbx_strand_id
1 'polypeptide(L)'
;WNIEDASFVCAAVYINFVMSYKLFHLHEFLQVLLTTPTTPTERMERITKASEGFVYLVSTTGVTGTRANVSFKVEALLKEIKQVTDKAVAVGFGVSTPEQVKQIAGWGADGVIVGSAMVRQLGESGSPEEGLKKLEELAKSLKAAFP
;
A
#
# COMPACT_ATOMS: atom_id res chain seq x y z
N TRP A 1 -20.95 -5.06 18.35
CA TRP A 1 -19.97 -4.58 17.37
C TRP A 1 -20.04 -3.08 17.31
N ASN A 2 -19.15 -2.39 18.04
CA ASN A 2 -19.08 -0.94 17.98
C ASN A 2 -18.46 -0.52 16.65
N ILE A 3 -19.11 0.43 15.99
CA ILE A 3 -18.73 1.02 14.70
C ILE A 3 -17.35 1.71 14.74
N GLU A 4 -16.79 1.92 15.93
CA GLU A 4 -15.50 2.58 16.14
C GLU A 4 -14.28 1.69 15.80
N ASP A 5 -14.37 0.37 15.95
CA ASP A 5 -13.22 -0.53 15.68
C ASP A 5 -13.04 -0.83 14.18
N ALA A 6 -14.13 -0.85 13.42
CA ALA A 6 -14.09 -0.96 11.96
C ALA A 6 -13.50 0.29 11.30
N SER A 7 -13.55 1.43 12.00
CA SER A 7 -12.96 2.69 11.53
C SER A 7 -11.44 2.61 11.48
N PHE A 8 -10.79 1.83 12.35
CA PHE A 8 -9.33 1.76 12.40
C PHE A 8 -8.73 0.86 11.31
N VAL A 9 -9.45 -0.19 10.91
CA VAL A 9 -9.02 -1.07 9.80
C VAL A 9 -9.43 -0.50 8.43
N CYS A 10 -10.50 0.31 8.38
CA CYS A 10 -10.96 0.96 7.15
C CYS A 10 -10.33 2.34 6.88
N ALA A 11 -9.79 3.03 7.90
CA ALA A 11 -9.21 4.37 7.76
C ALA A 11 -7.87 4.41 6.99
N ALA A 12 -7.12 3.32 6.89
CA ALA A 12 -5.84 3.33 6.18
C ALA A 12 -5.98 3.34 4.64
N VAL A 13 -7.20 3.18 4.10
CA VAL A 13 -7.46 3.12 2.64
C VAL A 13 -8.48 4.19 2.19
N TYR A 14 -9.15 4.89 3.09
CA TYR A 14 -10.06 6.00 2.74
C TYR A 14 -9.32 7.35 2.74
N ILE A 15 -8.34 7.50 1.84
CA ILE A 15 -7.85 8.84 1.47
C ILE A 15 -8.95 9.47 0.62
N ASN A 16 -9.80 10.26 1.29
CA ASN A 16 -10.76 11.14 0.65
C ASN A 16 -10.02 12.01 -0.37
N PHE A 17 -10.31 11.72 -1.63
CA PHE A 17 -9.99 12.57 -2.75
C PHE A 17 -10.75 13.90 -2.56
N VAL A 18 -10.04 15.02 -2.61
CA VAL A 18 -10.52 16.42 -2.52
C VAL A 18 -10.82 16.92 -1.11
N MET A 19 -9.79 17.41 -0.39
CA MET A 19 -9.79 18.76 0.20
C MET A 19 -8.46 19.11 0.87
N SER A 20 -7.93 20.28 0.48
CA SER A 20 -7.07 21.17 1.27
C SER A 20 -5.60 20.79 1.50
N TYR A 21 -4.75 21.16 0.53
CA TYR A 21 -3.29 21.37 0.67
C TYR A 21 -2.90 22.37 1.78
N LYS A 22 -3.85 23.03 2.45
CA LYS A 22 -3.61 24.12 3.40
C LYS A 22 -3.91 23.77 4.86
N LEU A 23 -4.48 22.60 5.15
CA LEU A 23 -4.94 22.24 6.49
C LEU A 23 -3.92 21.42 7.31
N PHE A 24 -2.96 20.76 6.65
CA PHE A 24 -2.07 19.78 7.30
C PHE A 24 -0.91 20.39 8.10
N HIS A 25 -0.62 21.69 7.98
CA HIS A 25 0.45 22.33 8.77
C HIS A 25 0.06 22.67 10.22
N LEU A 26 -1.17 22.35 10.66
CA LEU A 26 -1.66 22.68 12.01
C LEU A 26 -1.62 21.50 13.00
N HIS A 27 -1.29 20.29 12.54
CA HIS A 27 -1.17 19.10 13.37
C HIS A 27 -0.04 18.21 12.82
N GLU A 28 0.67 17.45 13.68
CA GLU A 28 1.81 16.58 13.33
C GLU A 28 1.44 15.34 12.47
N PHE A 29 0.71 15.53 11.37
CA PHE A 29 0.34 14.46 10.45
C PHE A 29 1.20 14.51 9.19
N LEU A 30 1.77 13.37 8.83
CA LEU A 30 2.54 13.22 7.58
C LEU A 30 1.60 13.08 6.38
N GLN A 31 1.80 13.91 5.37
CA GLN A 31 1.08 13.80 4.10
C GLN A 31 1.72 12.75 3.18
N VAL A 32 1.22 11.53 3.20
CA VAL A 32 1.63 10.47 2.26
C VAL A 32 0.88 10.63 0.94
N LEU A 33 1.61 10.84 -0.15
CA LEU A 33 1.07 10.93 -1.49
C LEU A 33 1.35 9.66 -2.30
N LEU A 34 0.49 9.43 -3.30
CA LEU A 34 0.56 8.26 -4.15
C LEU A 34 0.89 8.58 -5.60
N THR A 35 1.54 7.63 -6.28
CA THR A 35 1.81 7.66 -7.73
C THR A 35 1.47 6.33 -8.37
N THR A 36 1.26 6.33 -9.69
CA THR A 36 0.84 5.17 -10.49
C THR A 36 1.69 5.02 -11.76
N PRO A 37 1.74 3.84 -12.39
CA PRO A 37 2.30 3.64 -13.73
C PRO A 37 1.74 4.53 -14.84
N THR A 38 0.58 5.16 -14.62
CA THR A 38 -0.06 6.08 -15.56
C THR A 38 0.21 7.55 -15.23
N THR A 39 0.90 7.84 -14.12
CA THR A 39 1.26 9.19 -13.71
C THR A 39 2.45 9.68 -14.56
N PRO A 40 2.34 10.83 -15.26
CA PRO A 40 3.47 11.39 -15.99
C PRO A 40 4.66 11.72 -15.09
N THR A 41 5.88 11.58 -15.60
CA THR A 41 7.13 11.76 -14.85
C THR A 41 7.20 13.10 -14.09
N GLU A 42 6.89 14.22 -14.76
CA GLU A 42 6.87 15.55 -14.13
C GLU A 42 5.93 15.61 -12.91
N ARG A 43 4.77 14.94 -13.01
CA ARG A 43 3.82 14.88 -11.89
C ARG A 43 4.33 13.96 -10.79
N MET A 44 4.97 12.86 -11.14
CA MET A 44 5.60 11.95 -10.18
C MET A 44 6.67 12.68 -9.35
N GLU A 45 7.55 13.45 -9.98
CA GLU A 45 8.57 14.24 -9.27
C GLU A 45 7.97 15.26 -8.28
N ARG A 46 6.88 15.92 -8.68
CA ARG A 46 6.16 16.83 -7.79
C ARG A 46 5.53 16.10 -6.61
N ILE A 47 4.98 14.91 -6.84
CA ILE A 47 4.42 14.03 -5.81
C ILE A 47 5.51 13.58 -4.84
N THR A 48 6.63 13.06 -5.34
CA THR A 48 7.73 12.56 -4.49
C THR A 48 8.32 13.69 -3.66
N LYS A 49 8.43 14.91 -4.19
CA LYS A 49 8.88 16.08 -3.45
C LYS A 49 7.91 16.48 -2.33
N ALA A 50 6.61 16.46 -2.60
CA ALA A 50 5.57 16.88 -1.66
C ALA A 50 5.18 15.80 -0.62
N SER A 51 5.41 14.52 -0.92
CA SER A 51 5.09 13.41 0.00
C SER A 51 5.98 13.45 1.24
N GLU A 52 5.43 13.17 2.40
CA GLU A 52 6.15 13.11 3.67
C GLU A 52 6.19 11.67 4.19
N GLY A 53 7.27 11.32 4.91
CA GLY A 53 7.52 9.96 5.38
C GLY A 53 7.95 9.02 4.25
N PHE A 54 7.01 8.63 3.39
CA PHE A 54 7.23 7.71 2.27
C PHE A 54 6.37 8.08 1.06
N VAL A 55 6.66 7.46 -0.08
CA VAL A 55 5.84 7.56 -1.31
C VAL A 55 5.06 6.26 -1.49
N TYR A 56 3.75 6.35 -1.69
CA TYR A 56 2.92 5.18 -1.98
C TYR A 56 2.88 4.95 -3.51
N LEU A 57 3.63 3.95 -3.99
CA LEU A 57 3.49 3.42 -5.34
C LEU A 57 2.29 2.45 -5.44
N VAL A 58 1.25 2.85 -6.14
CA VAL A 58 0.08 2.01 -6.41
C VAL A 58 0.33 1.20 -7.68
N SER A 59 0.37 -0.13 -7.56
CA SER A 59 0.45 -0.99 -8.74
C SER A 59 -0.89 -0.98 -9.48
N THR A 60 -0.96 -0.40 -10.68
CA THR A 60 -2.23 -0.33 -11.45
C THR A 60 -2.61 -1.64 -12.14
N THR A 61 -2.13 -2.78 -11.66
CA THR A 61 -2.57 -4.08 -12.16
C THR A 61 -3.54 -4.74 -11.19
N GLY A 62 -4.81 -4.34 -11.28
CA GLY A 62 -5.93 -5.27 -11.04
C GLY A 62 -7.05 -4.81 -10.11
N VAL A 63 -7.90 -3.87 -10.54
CA VAL A 63 -9.35 -4.02 -10.26
C VAL A 63 -9.94 -4.84 -11.40
N THR A 64 -9.73 -6.16 -11.32
CA THR A 64 -10.51 -7.24 -11.96
C THR A 64 -9.69 -8.53 -11.88
N GLY A 65 -10.15 -9.49 -11.06
CA GLY A 65 -9.81 -10.91 -11.10
C GLY A 65 -8.35 -11.32 -11.22
N THR A 66 -7.77 -11.81 -10.12
CA THR A 66 -6.87 -12.99 -10.16
C THR A 66 -5.73 -12.95 -11.19
N ARG A 67 -4.90 -11.90 -11.22
CA ARG A 67 -3.56 -12.01 -11.82
C ARG A 67 -2.55 -12.38 -10.75
N ALA A 68 -1.92 -13.54 -10.90
CA ALA A 68 -0.92 -14.07 -9.98
C ALA A 68 0.37 -13.22 -9.92
N ASN A 69 0.72 -12.53 -11.01
CA ASN A 69 1.99 -11.83 -11.15
C ASN A 69 1.86 -10.31 -11.06
N VAL A 70 2.68 -9.71 -10.21
CA VAL A 70 2.89 -8.25 -10.16
C VAL A 70 3.56 -7.81 -11.47
N SER A 71 3.08 -6.71 -12.07
CA SER A 71 3.57 -6.26 -13.37
C SER A 71 5.02 -5.76 -13.30
N PHE A 72 5.85 -6.13 -14.27
CA PHE A 72 7.20 -5.57 -14.48
C PHE A 72 7.21 -4.03 -14.63
N LYS A 73 6.07 -3.41 -14.99
CA LYS A 73 5.94 -1.95 -15.01
C LYS A 73 6.12 -1.32 -13.62
N VAL A 74 5.80 -2.07 -12.56
CA VAL A 74 5.99 -1.63 -11.17
C VAL A 74 7.47 -1.59 -10.82
N GLU A 75 8.24 -2.60 -11.26
CA GLU A 75 9.69 -2.64 -11.07
C GLU A 75 10.38 -1.44 -11.75
N ALA A 76 10.05 -1.18 -13.01
CA ALA A 76 10.61 -0.05 -13.75
C ALA A 76 10.30 1.29 -13.06
N LEU A 77 9.02 1.51 -12.71
CA LEU A 77 8.61 2.74 -12.06
C LEU A 77 9.20 2.90 -10.65
N LEU A 78 9.34 1.80 -9.89
CA LEU A 78 10.01 1.82 -8.60
C LEU A 78 11.46 2.32 -8.74
N LYS A 79 12.19 1.83 -9.74
CA LYS A 79 13.55 2.29 -10.02
C LYS A 79 13.59 3.76 -10.42
N GLU A 80 12.66 4.22 -11.27
CA GLU A 80 12.56 5.63 -11.65
C GLU A 80 12.26 6.55 -10.45
N ILE A 81 11.33 6.17 -9.58
CA ILE A 81 11.00 6.95 -8.37
C ILE A 81 12.24 7.07 -7.47
N LYS A 82 12.94 5.95 -7.23
CA LYS A 82 14.15 5.96 -6.39
C LYS A 82 15.32 6.74 -7.00
N GLN A 83 15.29 7.08 -8.29
CA GLN A 83 16.28 7.98 -8.91
C GLN A 83 16.00 9.46 -8.62
N VAL A 84 14.75 9.81 -8.30
CA VAL A 84 14.34 11.21 -8.11
C VAL A 84 14.03 11.57 -6.65
N THR A 85 14.08 10.59 -5.73
CA THR A 85 13.87 10.82 -4.30
C THR A 85 14.63 9.83 -3.43
N ASP A 86 15.12 10.31 -2.28
CA ASP A 86 15.70 9.48 -1.22
C ASP A 86 14.66 8.97 -0.22
N LYS A 87 13.37 9.32 -0.41
CA LYS A 87 12.28 8.86 0.46
C LYS A 87 12.01 7.38 0.24
N ALA A 88 11.62 6.70 1.32
CA ALA A 88 11.16 5.32 1.24
C ALA A 88 9.98 5.20 0.26
N VAL A 89 9.97 4.14 -0.55
CA VAL A 89 8.90 3.85 -1.50
C VAL A 89 8.20 2.56 -1.07
N ALA A 90 6.94 2.70 -0.67
CA ALA A 90 6.08 1.58 -0.33
C ALA A 90 5.20 1.21 -1.52
N VAL A 91 5.18 -0.07 -1.89
CA VAL A 91 4.37 -0.57 -3.01
C VAL A 91 3.11 -1.22 -2.47
N GLY A 92 1.96 -0.87 -3.03
CA GLY A 92 0.68 -1.48 -2.67
C GLY A 92 -0.18 -1.77 -3.88
N PHE A 93 -1.40 -2.24 -3.59
CA PHE A 93 -2.46 -2.65 -4.53
C PHE A 93 -2.30 -4.09 -5.05
N GLY A 94 -3.22 -4.97 -4.66
CA GLY A 94 -3.31 -6.36 -5.16
C GLY A 94 -2.38 -7.39 -4.52
N VAL A 95 -1.55 -7.00 -3.56
CA VAL A 95 -0.65 -7.93 -2.84
C VAL A 95 -1.47 -8.79 -1.88
N SER A 96 -1.28 -10.09 -1.94
CA SER A 96 -2.00 -11.07 -1.11
C SER A 96 -1.18 -12.29 -0.72
N THR A 97 -0.01 -12.53 -1.33
CA THR A 97 0.81 -13.71 -1.05
C THR A 97 2.25 -13.35 -0.65
N PRO A 98 2.92 -14.21 0.14
CA PRO A 98 4.35 -14.09 0.46
C PRO A 98 5.27 -13.96 -0.76
N GLU A 99 4.94 -14.66 -1.86
CA GLU A 99 5.74 -14.64 -3.09
C GLU A 99 5.71 -13.25 -3.74
N GLN A 100 4.54 -12.60 -3.73
CA GLN A 100 4.41 -11.23 -4.22
C GLN A 100 5.20 -10.25 -3.34
N VAL A 101 5.19 -10.45 -2.02
CA VAL A 101 6.00 -9.64 -1.08
C VAL A 101 7.49 -9.79 -1.38
N LYS A 102 7.99 -11.03 -1.54
CA LYS A 102 9.39 -11.30 -1.88
C LYS A 102 9.78 -10.70 -3.21
N GLN A 103 8.92 -10.81 -4.22
CA GLN A 103 9.14 -10.24 -5.55
C GLN A 103 9.29 -8.72 -5.48
N ILE A 104 8.35 -8.05 -4.79
CA ILE A 104 8.36 -6.60 -4.64
C ILE A 104 9.56 -6.12 -3.81
N ALA A 105 9.91 -6.82 -2.73
CA ALA A 105 11.10 -6.54 -1.94
C ALA A 105 12.38 -6.72 -2.77
N GLY A 106 12.45 -7.79 -3.59
CA GLY A 106 13.58 -8.06 -4.49
C GLY A 106 13.77 -7.00 -5.58
N TRP A 107 12.71 -6.25 -5.92
CA TRP A 107 12.80 -5.10 -6.81
C TRP A 107 13.32 -3.82 -6.13
N GLY A 108 13.53 -3.86 -4.81
CA GLY A 108 14.08 -2.76 -4.03
C GLY A 108 13.01 -1.86 -3.40
N ALA A 109 11.80 -2.36 -3.15
CA ALA A 109 10.78 -1.61 -2.42
C ALA A 109 11.16 -1.51 -0.93
N ASP A 110 10.93 -0.35 -0.33
CA ASP A 110 11.23 -0.11 1.09
C ASP A 110 10.06 -0.53 1.99
N GLY A 111 8.90 -0.86 1.40
CA GLY A 111 7.75 -1.42 2.10
C GLY A 111 6.71 -2.01 1.16
N VAL A 112 5.81 -2.84 1.72
CA VAL A 112 4.70 -3.46 1.01
C VAL A 112 3.39 -3.22 1.76
N ILE A 113 2.37 -2.76 1.05
CA ILE A 113 1.05 -2.43 1.61
C ILE A 113 0.03 -3.51 1.20
N VAL A 114 -0.58 -4.14 2.20
CA VAL A 114 -1.55 -5.25 2.04
C VAL A 114 -2.86 -4.87 2.71
N GLY A 115 -3.91 -4.63 1.92
CA GLY A 115 -5.23 -4.20 2.43
C GLY A 115 -6.31 -5.26 2.24
N SER A 116 -6.72 -5.50 0.99
CA SER A 116 -7.85 -6.37 0.65
C SER A 116 -7.71 -7.80 1.20
N ALA A 117 -6.50 -8.37 1.18
CA ALA A 117 -6.26 -9.70 1.73
C ALA A 117 -6.50 -9.75 3.26
N MET A 118 -6.13 -8.70 3.99
CA MET A 118 -6.36 -8.60 5.45
C MET A 118 -7.86 -8.48 5.75
N VAL A 119 -8.53 -7.56 5.07
CA VAL A 119 -9.98 -7.34 5.24
C VAL A 119 -10.76 -8.62 4.88
N ARG A 120 -10.31 -9.35 3.86
CA ARG A 120 -10.92 -10.62 3.46
C ARG A 120 -10.83 -11.69 4.55
N GLN A 121 -9.70 -11.82 5.25
CA GLN A 121 -9.60 -12.78 6.37
C GLN A 121 -10.60 -12.47 7.47
N LEU A 122 -10.82 -11.19 7.78
CA LEU A 122 -11.78 -10.77 8.78
C LEU A 122 -13.24 -10.94 8.31
N GLY A 123 -13.54 -10.60 7.06
CA GLY A 123 -14.90 -10.59 6.52
C GLY A 123 -15.45 -11.94 6.07
N GLU A 124 -14.60 -12.88 5.66
CA GLU A 124 -15.02 -14.20 5.14
C GLU A 124 -14.93 -15.33 6.19
N SER A 125 -14.57 -15.01 7.44
CA SER A 125 -14.46 -16.00 8.51
C SER A 125 -15.80 -16.31 9.16
N GLY A 126 -15.97 -17.54 9.65
CA GLY A 126 -17.20 -17.98 10.30
C GLY A 126 -17.44 -17.37 11.68
N SER A 127 -16.38 -16.81 12.28
CA SER A 127 -16.43 -16.11 13.56
C SER A 127 -15.32 -15.05 13.67
N PRO A 128 -15.44 -14.09 14.60
CA PRO A 128 -14.41 -13.08 14.87
C PRO A 128 -13.08 -13.67 15.32
N GLU A 129 -13.13 -14.69 16.19
CA GLU A 129 -11.96 -15.36 16.71
C GLU A 129 -11.20 -16.08 15.58
N GLU A 130 -11.93 -16.72 14.67
CA GLU A 130 -11.35 -17.34 13.48
C GLU A 130 -10.75 -16.29 12.54
N GLY A 131 -11.44 -15.17 12.33
CA GLY A 131 -10.95 -14.07 11.49
C GLY A 131 -9.65 -13.46 12.02
N LEU A 132 -9.57 -13.23 13.34
CA LEU A 132 -8.35 -12.73 13.98
C LEU A 132 -7.20 -13.73 13.86
N LYS A 133 -7.47 -15.03 14.05
CA LYS A 133 -6.46 -16.07 13.88
C LYS A 133 -5.91 -16.13 12.45
N LYS A 134 -6.80 -16.13 11.45
CA LYS A 134 -6.42 -16.12 10.03
C LYS A 134 -5.67 -14.84 9.64
N LEU A 135 -6.09 -13.69 10.17
CA LEU A 135 -5.40 -12.42 9.98
C LEU A 135 -3.98 -12.49 10.53
N GLU A 136 -3.80 -13.02 11.75
CA GLU A 136 -2.49 -13.17 12.39
C GLU A 136 -1.57 -14.11 11.60
N GLU A 137 -2.09 -15.26 11.16
CA GLU A 137 -1.36 -16.23 10.32
C GLU A 137 -0.91 -15.58 9.00
N LEU A 138 -1.81 -14.85 8.33
CA LEU A 138 -1.48 -14.11 7.11
C LEU A 138 -0.42 -13.04 7.38
N ALA A 139 -0.60 -12.21 8.40
CA ALA A 139 0.35 -11.15 8.75
C ALA A 139 1.75 -11.71 9.06
N LYS A 140 1.84 -12.80 9.81
CA LYS A 140 3.11 -13.50 10.09
C LYS A 140 3.76 -14.00 8.81
N SER A 141 3.01 -14.65 7.93
CA SER A 141 3.55 -15.18 6.67
C SER A 141 4.09 -14.08 5.75
N LEU A 142 3.37 -12.95 5.65
CA LEU A 142 3.78 -11.81 4.83
C LEU A 142 4.97 -11.08 5.45
N LYS A 143 5.01 -10.93 6.78
CA LYS A 143 6.14 -10.32 7.48
C LYS A 143 7.41 -11.15 7.32
N ALA A 144 7.33 -12.48 7.42
CA ALA A 144 8.47 -13.37 7.19
C ALA A 144 8.97 -13.36 5.73
N ALA A 145 8.14 -12.90 4.80
CA ALA A 145 8.47 -12.81 3.38
C ALA A 145 9.16 -11.50 3.00
N PHE A 146 9.07 -10.46 3.84
CA PHE A 146 9.76 -9.20 3.65
C PHE A 146 11.08 -9.21 4.44
N PRO A 147 12.24 -9.04 3.75
CA PRO A 147 13.56 -9.11 4.38
C PRO A 147 13.83 -8.01 5.41
#